data_AF-A0A511QE68-F1
#
_entry.id   AF-A0A511QE68-F1
#
_cell.length_a   1.000
_cell.length_b   1.000
_cell.length_c   1.000
_cell.angle_alpha   90.00
_cell.angle_beta   90.00
_cell.angle_gamma   90.00
#
_symmetry.space_group_name_H-M   'P 1'
#
loop_
_entity.id
_entity.type
_entity.pdbx_description
1 polymer ?
#
loop_
_entity_poly.entity_id
_entity_poly.type
_entity_poly.pdbx_seq_one_letter_code
_entity_poly.pdbx_strand_id
1 'polypeptide(L)'
;MYRQESLFNQPGIELSLTTMARWVIQVSDKFKPLYATLKEHLLQQVVVQADETPLNVLKEDKQCYMWLYCSGADSPDAAKSNVKNIPSKP
;
A
#
# COMPACT_ATOMS: atom_id res chain seq x y z
N MET A 1 -7.64 -0.20 13.29
CA MET A 1 -7.52 -1.31 14.27
C MET A 1 -8.37 -1.07 15.52
N TYR A 2 -8.31 0.09 16.18
CA TYR A 2 -9.19 0.40 17.33
C TYR A 2 -10.69 0.16 17.07
N ARG A 3 -11.19 0.55 15.89
CA ARG A 3 -12.58 0.24 15.49
C ARG A 3 -12.85 -1.26 15.39
N GLN A 4 -11.91 -2.05 14.88
CA GLN A 4 -12.07 -3.50 14.74
C GLN A 4 -12.02 -4.20 16.11
N GLU A 5 -11.08 -3.82 16.98
CA GLU A 5 -11.02 -4.31 18.37
C GLU A 5 -12.35 -4.04 19.10
N SER A 6 -12.88 -2.83 18.99
CA SER A 6 -14.19 -2.48 19.57
C SER A 6 -15.32 -3.36 19.04
N LEU A 7 -15.33 -3.68 17.74
CA LEU A 7 -16.33 -4.55 17.13
C LEU A 7 -16.24 -6.00 17.62
N PHE A 8 -15.04 -6.53 17.85
CA PHE A 8 -14.86 -7.89 18.39
C PHE A 8 -15.17 -7.98 19.89
N ASN A 9 -14.98 -6.91 20.64
CA ASN A 9 -15.37 -6.85 22.04
C ASN A 9 -16.90 -6.89 22.24
N GLN A 10 -17.71 -6.43 21.27
CA GLN A 10 -19.17 -6.45 21.38
C GLN A 10 -19.76 -7.86 21.62
N PRO A 11 -19.37 -8.90 20.86
CA PRO A 11 -19.75 -10.29 21.15
C PRO A 11 -18.91 -10.96 22.26
N GLY A 12 -18.05 -10.22 22.97
CA GLY A 12 -17.19 -10.76 24.03
C GLY A 12 -15.92 -11.46 23.55
N ILE A 13 -15.50 -11.25 22.30
CA ILE A 13 -14.25 -11.81 21.76
C ILE A 13 -13.13 -10.83 22.07
N GLU A 14 -12.33 -11.15 23.08
CA GLU A 14 -11.17 -10.33 23.44
C GLU A 14 -10.03 -10.55 22.43
N LEU A 15 -9.81 -9.54 21.58
CA LEU A 15 -8.79 -9.57 20.53
C LEU A 15 -7.94 -8.30 20.56
N SER A 16 -6.76 -8.40 21.18
CA SER A 16 -5.87 -7.24 21.34
C SER A 16 -5.36 -6.68 20.00
N LEU A 17 -5.15 -5.36 19.96
CA LEU A 17 -4.48 -4.66 18.84
C LEU A 17 -3.15 -5.32 18.44
N THR A 18 -2.36 -5.76 19.42
CA THR A 18 -1.05 -6.37 19.19
C THR A 18 -1.18 -7.69 18.42
N THR A 19 -2.15 -8.53 18.79
CA THR A 19 -2.43 -9.79 18.10
C THR A 19 -2.84 -9.54 16.65
N MET A 20 -3.77 -8.62 16.43
CA MET A 20 -4.24 -8.30 15.08
C MET A 20 -3.15 -7.67 14.21
N ALA A 21 -2.35 -6.75 14.77
CA ALA A 21 -1.22 -6.16 14.06
C ALA A 21 -0.21 -7.24 13.63
N ARG A 22 0.05 -8.22 14.50
CA ARG A 22 0.91 -9.36 14.17
C ARG A 22 0.34 -10.22 13.03
N TRP A 23 -0.98 -10.40 12.96
CA TRP A 23 -1.61 -11.11 11.84
C TRP A 23 -1.49 -10.33 10.53
N VAL A 24 -1.73 -9.01 10.56
CA VAL A 24 -1.55 -8.16 9.37
C VAL A 24 -0.13 -8.26 8.82
N ILE A 25 0.88 -8.27 9.68
CA ILE A 25 2.29 -8.44 9.27
C ILE A 25 2.53 -9.83 8.65
N GLN A 26 2.04 -10.89 9.27
CA GLN A 26 2.23 -12.25 8.73
C GLN A 26 1.55 -12.43 7.37
N VAL A 27 0.36 -11.84 7.22
CA VAL A 27 -0.38 -11.88 5.95
C VAL A 27 0.33 -11.05 4.89
N SER A 28 0.87 -9.87 5.22
CA SER A 28 1.56 -9.01 4.25
C SER A 28 2.75 -9.71 3.58
N ASP A 29 3.47 -10.56 4.31
CA ASP A 29 4.54 -11.39 3.74
C ASP A 29 4.04 -12.33 2.63
N LYS A 30 2.83 -12.86 2.75
CA LYS A 30 2.22 -13.72 1.72
C LYS A 30 1.75 -12.94 0.50
N PHE A 31 1.47 -11.65 0.65
CA PHE A 31 1.05 -10.76 -0.44
C PHE A 31 2.20 -10.15 -1.24
N LYS A 32 3.46 -10.34 -0.82
CA LYS A 32 4.66 -9.91 -1.54
C LYS A 32 4.65 -10.18 -3.06
N PRO A 33 4.32 -11.39 -3.55
CA PRO A 33 4.28 -11.65 -5.00
C PRO A 33 3.22 -10.81 -5.71
N LEU A 34 2.02 -10.67 -5.13
CA LEU A 34 0.97 -9.83 -5.70
C LEU A 34 1.39 -8.36 -5.76
N TYR A 35 1.99 -7.85 -4.67
CA TYR A 35 2.53 -6.50 -4.63
C TYR A 35 3.58 -6.27 -5.74
N ALA A 36 4.48 -7.23 -5.97
CA ALA A 36 5.48 -7.13 -7.02
C ALA A 36 4.83 -6.99 -8.41
N THR A 37 3.84 -7.83 -8.72
CA THR A 37 3.10 -7.74 -9.98
C THR A 37 2.34 -6.42 -10.12
N LEU A 38 1.64 -5.98 -9.08
CA LEU A 38 0.94 -4.69 -9.09
C LEU A 38 1.91 -3.52 -9.30
N LYS A 39 3.09 -3.58 -8.69
CA LYS A 39 4.14 -2.57 -8.87
C LYS A 39 4.67 -2.55 -10.30
N GLU A 40 4.95 -3.70 -10.90
CA GLU A 40 5.37 -3.80 -12.31
C GLU A 40 4.31 -3.20 -13.24
N HIS A 41 3.04 -3.57 -13.04
CA HIS A 41 1.92 -3.04 -13.82
C HIS A 41 1.75 -1.52 -13.66
N LEU A 42 1.93 -0.99 -12.45
CA LEU A 42 1.86 0.45 -12.17
C LEU A 42 2.98 1.22 -12.89
N LEU A 43 4.21 0.67 -12.93
CA LEU A 43 5.34 1.31 -13.61
C LEU A 43 5.23 1.29 -15.14
N GLN A 44 4.36 0.44 -15.69
CA GLN A 44 4.01 0.43 -17.12
C GLN A 44 3.00 1.53 -17.49
N GLN A 45 2.41 2.23 -16.51
CA GLN A 45 1.41 3.26 -16.77
C GLN A 45 2.06 4.55 -17.27
N VAL A 46 1.38 5.23 -18.19
CA VAL A 46 1.86 6.49 -18.80
C VAL A 46 1.97 7.61 -17.77
N VAL A 47 1.06 7.62 -16.79
CA VAL A 47 1.02 8.60 -15.71
C VAL A 47 0.86 7.87 -14.40
N VAL A 48 1.79 8.12 -13.48
CA VAL A 48 1.73 7.68 -12.10
C VAL A 48 1.53 8.91 -11.23
N GLN A 49 0.51 8.86 -10.38
CA GLN A 49 0.23 9.83 -9.33
C GLN A 49 0.83 9.33 -8.03
N ALA A 50 1.40 10.25 -7.25
CA ALA A 50 1.96 9.96 -5.94
C ALA A 50 1.37 10.95 -4.94
N ASP A 51 0.85 10.44 -3.83
CA ASP A 51 0.37 11.22 -2.71
C ASP A 51 1.25 10.96 -1.48
N GLU A 52 1.67 12.04 -0.82
CA GLU A 52 2.51 12.02 0.36
C GLU A 52 1.64 12.24 1.59
N THR A 53 1.64 11.27 2.51
CA THR A 53 0.96 11.40 3.80
C THR A 53 1.99 11.37 4.93
N PRO A 54 2.15 12.45 5.72
CA PRO A 54 3.01 12.44 6.90
C PRO A 54 2.40 11.56 8.00
N LEU A 55 3.25 10.78 8.68
CA LEU A 55 2.84 9.83 9.73
C LEU A 55 3.72 9.97 10.96
N ASN A 56 3.12 9.82 12.14
CA ASN A 56 3.84 9.72 13.41
C ASN A 56 4.07 8.25 13.74
N VAL A 57 5.33 7.84 13.86
CA VAL A 57 5.72 6.46 14.19
C VAL A 57 6.16 6.43 15.66
N LEU A 58 5.54 5.54 16.46
CA LEU A 58 5.66 5.48 17.93
C LEU A 58 7.09 5.34 18.50
N LYS A 59 8.11 5.11 17.65
CA LYS A 59 9.52 4.93 18.04
C LYS A 59 10.50 5.68 17.13
N GLU A 60 10.04 6.67 16.39
CA GLU A 60 10.89 7.48 15.52
C GLU A 60 10.69 8.96 15.86
N ASP A 61 11.78 9.67 16.15
CA ASP A 61 11.75 11.10 16.48
C ASP A 61 11.73 11.99 15.22
N LYS A 62 11.95 11.39 14.06
CA LYS A 62 11.92 12.06 12.75
C LYS A 62 10.54 11.99 12.13
N GLN A 63 10.24 12.99 11.30
CA GLN A 63 9.03 12.97 10.49
C GLN A 63 9.10 11.81 9.49
N CYS A 64 8.13 10.89 9.59
CA CYS A 64 7.97 9.79 8.66
C CYS A 64 6.89 10.13 7.63
N TYR A 65 6.99 9.47 6.47
CA TYR A 65 6.09 9.67 5.33
C TYR A 65 5.70 8.33 4.75
N MET A 66 4.44 8.23 4.30
CA MET A 66 3.95 7.15 3.46
C MET A 66 3.60 7.71 2.10
N TRP A 67 4.04 7.00 1.07
CA TRP A 67 3.78 7.33 -0.32
C TRP A 67 2.74 6.37 -0.87
N LEU A 68 1.61 6.91 -1.32
CA LEU A 68 0.60 6.17 -2.06
C LEU A 68 0.76 6.43 -3.55
N TYR A 69 0.79 5.39 -4.35
CA TYR A 69 0.88 5.52 -5.80
C TYR A 69 -0.35 4.95 -6.49
N CYS A 70 -0.83 5.63 -7.52
CA CYS A 70 -1.93 5.19 -8.36
C CYS A 70 -1.75 5.67 -9.81
N SER A 71 -2.58 5.17 -10.71
CA SER A 71 -2.62 5.58 -12.11
C SER A 71 -4.07 5.74 -12.56
N GLY A 72 -4.37 6.72 -13.41
CA GLY A 72 -5.74 7.04 -13.80
C GLY A 72 -6.34 6.19 -14.93
N ALA A 73 -5.62 5.18 -15.43
CA ALA A 73 -6.06 4.39 -16.58
C ALA A 73 -6.50 2.97 -16.19
N ASP A 74 -7.79 2.79 -15.89
CA ASP A 74 -8.43 1.47 -15.79
C ASP A 74 -8.84 0.94 -17.19
N SER A 75 -8.09 1.23 -18.24
CA SER A 75 -8.41 0.77 -19.60
C SER A 75 -7.21 0.15 -20.32
N PRO A 76 -7.34 -1.08 -20.87
CA PRO A 76 -6.28 -1.76 -21.62
C PRO A 76 -5.82 -1.01 -22.88
N ASP A 77 -6.60 -0.03 -23.35
CA ASP A 77 -6.31 0.77 -24.56
C ASP A 77 -5.47 2.03 -24.29
N ALA A 78 -5.09 2.30 -23.03
CA ALA A 78 -4.31 3.49 -22.67
C ALA A 78 -2.83 3.43 -23.08
N ALA A 79 -2.37 2.27 -23.57
CA ALA A 79 -1.02 2.08 -24.11
C ALA A 79 -0.88 2.80 -25.46
N LYS A 80 -0.63 4.11 -25.45
CA LYS A 80 -0.21 4.84 -26.66
C LYS A 80 1.24 4.49 -27.00
N SER A 81 1.47 3.97 -28.20
CA SER A 81 2.75 3.41 -28.69
C SER A 81 3.98 4.35 -28.67
N ASN A 82 3.79 5.65 -28.40
CA ASN A 82 4.80 6.68 -28.66
C ASN A 82 5.22 7.49 -27.42
N VAL A 83 4.84 7.09 -26.20
CA VAL A 83 5.28 7.74 -24.96
C VAL A 83 6.16 6.77 -24.18
N LYS A 84 7.47 7.01 -24.16
CA LYS A 84 8.42 6.22 -23.36
C LYS A 84 8.19 6.51 -21.88
N ASN A 85 7.91 5.49 -21.09
CA ASN A 85 7.95 5.59 -19.64
C ASN A 85 9.38 5.84 -19.15
N ILE A 86 9.44 6.52 -18.00
CA ILE A 86 10.65 6.99 -17.31
C ILE A 86 11.76 5.93 -17.41
N PRO A 87 12.96 6.28 -17.93
CA PRO A 87 14.03 5.31 -18.08
C PRO A 87 14.42 4.77 -16.71
N SER A 88 14.34 3.45 -16.55
CA SER A 88 15.03 2.76 -15.46
C SER A 88 16.52 3.06 -15.61
N LYS A 89 17.06 3.89 -14.72
CA LYS A 89 18.51 4.14 -14.65
C LYS A 89 19.24 2.81 -14.37
N PRO A 90 20.49 2.67 -14.87
CA PRO A 90 21.29 1.45 -14.78
C PRO A 90 21.74 1.13 -13.36
#